data_AF-A0A2V2RB26-F1
#
_entry.id   AF-A0A2V2RB26-F1
#
_cell.length_a   1.000
_cell.length_b   1.000
_cell.length_c   1.000
_cell.angle_alpha   90.00
_cell.angle_beta   90.00
_cell.angle_gamma   90.00
#
_symmetry.space_group_name_H-M   'P 1'
#
loop_
_entity.id
_entity.type
_entity.pdbx_description
1 polymer ?
#
loop_
_entity_poly.entity_id
_entity_poly.type
_entity_poly.pdbx_seq_one_letter_code
_entity_poly.pdbx_strand_id
1 'polypeptide(L)'
;MSPEALDRKRAYNRAWMRADRRANPAKYYARNRVWAIANPDKVREYHRQSRKRRPESYHQNSLRWRAKNPDARASFCAARRAKRRAAGGTFNRFEWAALKEKYNHICLKCLETKPLTIDHVIPIDLGGRHSVENIQPLCLECNSSKGVQVIDYRPDGWYLE
;
A
#
# COMPACT_ATOMS: atom_id res chain seq x y z
N MET A 1 3.34 -37.02 -39.39
CA MET A 1 2.34 -37.19 -38.31
C MET A 1 1.04 -36.54 -38.75
N SER A 2 -0.10 -37.22 -38.64
CA SER A 2 -1.39 -36.61 -39.03
C SER A 2 -1.79 -35.49 -38.07
N PRO A 3 -2.61 -34.52 -38.51
CA PRO A 3 -3.16 -33.46 -37.65
C PRO A 3 -3.85 -34.01 -36.39
N GLU A 4 -4.57 -35.13 -36.51
CA GLU A 4 -5.25 -35.80 -35.40
C GLU A 4 -4.28 -36.40 -34.38
N ALA A 5 -3.18 -37.01 -34.84
CA ALA A 5 -2.15 -37.53 -33.94
C ALA A 5 -1.45 -36.40 -33.18
N LEU A 6 -1.27 -35.24 -33.83
CA LEU A 6 -0.72 -34.05 -33.19
C LEU A 6 -1.65 -33.48 -32.13
N ASP A 7 -2.97 -33.44 -32.38
CA ASP A 7 -3.93 -32.94 -31.41
C ASP A 7 -4.06 -33.87 -30.19
N ARG A 8 -4.11 -35.20 -30.40
CA ARG A 8 -4.07 -36.18 -29.30
C ARG A 8 -2.84 -36.00 -28.41
N LYS A 9 -1.66 -35.82 -29.02
CA LYS A 9 -0.40 -35.57 -28.29
C LYS A 9 -0.46 -34.26 -27.48
N ARG A 10 -1.02 -33.20 -28.05
CA ARG A 10 -1.21 -31.91 -27.35
C ARG A 10 -2.19 -32.04 -26.19
N ALA A 11 -3.30 -32.75 -26.37
CA ALA A 11 -4.28 -33.00 -25.32
C ALA A 11 -3.68 -33.80 -24.16
N TYR A 12 -2.95 -34.88 -24.46
CA TYR A 12 -2.22 -35.67 -23.48
C TYR A 12 -1.22 -34.80 -22.70
N ASN A 13 -0.38 -34.03 -23.40
CA ASN A 13 0.60 -33.15 -22.76
C ASN A 13 -0.07 -32.11 -21.85
N ARG A 14 -1.20 -31.51 -22.27
CA ARG A 14 -1.96 -30.57 -21.42
C ARG A 14 -2.49 -31.26 -20.16
N ALA A 15 -3.02 -32.47 -20.26
CA ALA A 15 -3.51 -33.23 -19.12
C ALA A 15 -2.37 -33.61 -18.16
N TRP A 16 -1.26 -34.12 -18.70
CA TRP A 16 -0.06 -34.45 -17.95
C TRP A 16 0.51 -33.23 -17.21
N MET A 17 0.69 -32.09 -17.90
CA MET A 17 1.17 -30.86 -17.27
C MET A 17 0.26 -30.37 -16.14
N ARG A 18 -1.07 -30.54 -16.28
CA ARG A 18 -2.03 -30.19 -15.22
C ARG A 18 -1.92 -31.12 -14.01
N ALA A 19 -1.68 -32.42 -14.24
CA ALA A 19 -1.47 -33.40 -13.18
C ALA A 19 -0.12 -33.13 -12.48
N ASP A 20 0.97 -32.96 -13.24
CA ASP A 20 2.31 -32.66 -12.71
C ASP A 20 2.31 -31.38 -11.86
N ARG A 21 1.65 -30.31 -12.32
CA ARG A 21 1.56 -29.07 -11.54
C ARG A 21 0.80 -29.23 -10.22
N ARG A 22 -0.19 -30.14 -10.18
CA ARG A 22 -0.94 -30.44 -8.95
C ARG A 22 -0.14 -31.33 -7.99
N ALA A 23 0.56 -32.32 -8.52
CA ALA A 23 1.40 -33.24 -7.75
C ALA A 23 2.69 -32.59 -7.24
N ASN A 24 3.26 -31.65 -8.01
CA ASN A 24 4.58 -31.07 -7.75
C ASN A 24 4.54 -29.53 -7.58
N PRO A 25 3.69 -28.95 -6.71
CA PRO A 25 3.51 -27.51 -6.64
C PRO A 25 4.79 -26.76 -6.24
N ALA A 26 5.61 -27.34 -5.34
CA ALA A 26 6.88 -26.75 -4.89
C ALA A 26 7.87 -26.50 -6.05
N LYS A 27 8.00 -27.46 -6.98
CA LYS A 27 8.83 -27.34 -8.19
C LYS A 27 8.44 -26.11 -9.01
N TYR A 28 7.14 -25.92 -9.22
CA TYR A 28 6.62 -24.79 -10.00
C TYR A 28 6.73 -23.47 -9.24
N TYR A 29 6.53 -23.46 -7.92
CA TYR A 29 6.75 -22.26 -7.10
C TYR A 29 8.20 -21.82 -7.12
N ALA A 30 9.15 -22.73 -6.95
CA ALA A 30 10.58 -22.43 -7.02
C ALA A 30 10.94 -21.83 -8.38
N ARG A 31 10.51 -22.47 -9.47
CA ARG A 31 10.72 -21.97 -10.84
C ARG A 31 10.10 -20.58 -11.05
N ASN A 32 8.85 -20.39 -10.65
CA ASN A 32 8.16 -19.11 -10.81
C ASN A 32 8.82 -18.01 -9.97
N ARG A 33 9.35 -18.34 -8.79
CA ARG A 33 10.10 -17.41 -7.93
C ARG A 33 11.40 -16.97 -8.61
N VAL A 34 12.17 -17.91 -9.18
CA VAL A 34 13.38 -17.58 -9.96
C VAL A 34 13.03 -16.67 -11.13
N TRP A 35 11.99 -17.02 -11.90
CA TRP A 35 11.54 -16.18 -13.02
C TRP A 35 11.11 -14.78 -12.57
N ALA A 36 10.38 -14.68 -11.45
CA ALA A 36 9.91 -13.40 -10.92
C ALA A 36 11.06 -12.49 -10.47
N ILE A 37 12.09 -13.05 -9.85
CA ILE A 37 13.32 -12.34 -9.48
C ILE A 37 14.05 -11.84 -10.72
N ALA A 38 14.15 -12.68 -11.77
CA ALA A 38 14.81 -12.32 -13.02
C ALA A 38 13.98 -11.37 -13.91
N ASN A 39 12.68 -11.23 -13.67
CA ASN A 39 11.77 -10.42 -14.51
C ASN A 39 10.89 -9.47 -13.66
N PRO A 40 11.49 -8.60 -12.83
CA PRO A 40 10.74 -7.79 -11.87
C PRO A 40 9.78 -6.81 -12.56
N ASP A 41 10.15 -6.24 -13.70
CA ASP A 41 9.29 -5.34 -14.48
C ASP A 41 8.05 -6.03 -15.03
N LYS A 42 8.20 -7.25 -15.57
CA LYS A 42 7.07 -8.03 -16.09
C LYS A 42 6.10 -8.40 -14.96
N VAL A 43 6.63 -8.73 -13.79
CA VAL A 43 5.83 -9.02 -12.60
C VAL A 43 5.07 -7.77 -12.13
N ARG A 44 5.75 -6.62 -12.07
CA ARG A 44 5.13 -5.33 -11.72
C ARG A 44 4.00 -4.99 -12.68
N GLU A 45 4.24 -5.10 -13.98
CA GLU A 45 3.23 -4.81 -15.01
C GLU A 45 2.04 -5.78 -14.93
N TYR A 46 2.31 -7.08 -14.77
CA TYR A 46 1.25 -8.08 -14.56
C TYR A 46 0.35 -7.72 -13.37
N HIS A 47 0.94 -7.39 -12.21
CA HIS A 47 0.18 -6.98 -11.04
C HIS A 47 -0.57 -5.67 -11.25
N ARG A 48 0.03 -4.70 -11.94
CA ARG A 48 -0.62 -3.43 -12.31
C ARG A 48 -1.87 -3.68 -13.15
N GLN A 49 -1.76 -4.49 -14.20
CA GLN A 49 -2.91 -4.86 -15.05
C GLN A 49 -3.96 -5.66 -14.28
N SER A 50 -3.52 -6.59 -13.41
CA SER A 50 -4.44 -7.39 -12.60
C SER A 50 -5.27 -6.53 -11.65
N ARG A 51 -4.65 -5.55 -10.98
CA ARG A 51 -5.36 -4.57 -10.12
C ARG A 51 -6.37 -3.74 -10.90
N LYS A 52 -6.01 -3.31 -12.12
CA LYS A 52 -6.93 -2.57 -13.01
C LYS A 52 -8.11 -3.41 -13.49
N ARG A 53 -7.87 -4.67 -13.87
CA ARG A 53 -8.90 -5.56 -14.43
C ARG A 53 -9.83 -6.17 -13.37
N ARG A 54 -9.38 -6.30 -12.12
CA ARG A 54 -10.12 -6.99 -11.05
C ARG A 54 -10.07 -6.25 -9.70
N PRO A 55 -10.38 -4.95 -9.63
CA PRO A 55 -10.22 -4.16 -8.40
C PRO A 55 -11.03 -4.74 -7.23
N GLU A 56 -12.26 -5.19 -7.50
CA GLU A 56 -13.17 -5.75 -6.49
C GLU A 56 -12.58 -7.00 -5.81
N SER A 57 -11.91 -7.87 -6.56
CA SER A 57 -11.30 -9.08 -5.99
C SER A 57 -10.21 -8.74 -4.96
N TYR A 58 -9.42 -7.69 -5.18
CA TYR A 58 -8.41 -7.25 -4.21
C TYR A 58 -9.06 -6.67 -2.96
N HIS A 59 -10.12 -5.88 -3.12
CA HIS A 59 -10.88 -5.34 -2.01
C HIS A 59 -11.47 -6.47 -1.16
N GLN A 60 -12.18 -7.41 -1.78
CA GLN A 60 -12.78 -8.56 -1.09
C GLN A 60 -11.74 -9.45 -0.41
N ASN A 61 -10.59 -9.69 -1.04
CA ASN A 61 -9.51 -10.45 -0.41
C ASN A 61 -8.93 -9.71 0.81
N SER A 62 -8.79 -8.39 0.74
CA SER A 62 -8.36 -7.56 1.87
C SER A 62 -9.34 -7.62 3.03
N LEU A 63 -10.65 -7.53 2.75
CA LEU A 63 -11.70 -7.70 3.76
C LEU A 63 -11.66 -9.09 4.40
N ARG A 64 -11.58 -10.15 3.59
CA ARG A 64 -11.47 -11.54 4.08
C ARG A 64 -10.24 -11.75 4.94
N TRP A 65 -9.09 -11.20 4.53
CA TRP A 65 -7.88 -11.28 5.32
C TRP A 65 -8.05 -10.57 6.66
N ARG A 66 -8.60 -9.36 6.68
CA ARG A 66 -8.85 -8.62 7.94
C ARG A 66 -9.79 -9.37 8.88
N ALA A 67 -10.85 -9.96 8.36
CA ALA A 67 -11.82 -10.73 9.14
C ALA A 67 -11.20 -12.01 9.74
N LYS A 68 -10.32 -12.69 8.99
CA LYS A 68 -9.64 -13.92 9.44
C LYS A 68 -8.41 -13.68 10.30
N ASN A 69 -7.86 -12.46 10.32
CA ASN A 69 -6.61 -12.14 11.01
C ASN A 69 -6.75 -10.92 11.94
N PRO A 70 -7.70 -10.95 12.90
CA PRO A 70 -7.92 -9.83 13.83
C PRO A 70 -6.67 -9.55 14.68
N ASP A 71 -5.97 -10.59 15.15
CA ASP A 71 -4.76 -10.45 15.99
C ASP A 71 -3.60 -9.82 15.22
N ALA A 72 -3.40 -10.22 13.97
CA ALA A 72 -2.39 -9.60 13.11
C ALA A 72 -2.68 -8.10 12.93
N ARG A 73 -3.95 -7.74 12.70
CA ARG A 73 -4.37 -6.33 12.60
C ARG A 73 -4.13 -5.59 13.92
N ALA A 74 -4.48 -6.19 15.05
CA ALA A 74 -4.26 -5.60 16.38
C ALA A 74 -2.76 -5.34 16.62
N SER A 75 -1.91 -6.31 16.27
CA SER A 75 -0.45 -6.21 16.33
C SER A 75 0.09 -5.06 15.46
N PHE A 76 -0.34 -4.96 14.20
CA PHE A 76 0.05 -3.84 13.33
C PHE A 76 -0.37 -2.48 13.91
N CYS A 77 -1.58 -2.37 14.45
CA CYS A 77 -2.04 -1.16 15.10
C CYS A 77 -1.21 -0.82 16.35
N ALA A 78 -0.87 -1.82 17.17
CA ALA A 78 -0.03 -1.64 18.35
C ALA A 78 1.38 -1.16 17.97
N ALA A 79 2.01 -1.80 16.99
CA ALA A 79 3.33 -1.41 16.48
C ALA A 79 3.32 0.03 15.94
N ARG A 80 2.29 0.41 15.17
CA ARG A 80 2.15 1.79 14.66
C ARG A 80 2.01 2.81 15.79
N ARG A 81 1.24 2.50 16.84
CA ARG A 81 1.11 3.36 18.03
C ARG A 81 2.43 3.48 18.79
N ALA A 82 3.15 2.38 18.97
CA ALA A 82 4.46 2.37 19.63
C ALA A 82 5.47 3.24 18.86
N LYS A 83 5.55 3.10 17.53
CA LYS A 83 6.39 3.96 16.68
C LYS A 83 6.05 5.43 16.82
N ARG A 84 4.76 5.80 16.81
CA ARG A 84 4.32 7.19 17.01
C ARG A 84 4.74 7.77 18.35
N ARG A 85 4.70 6.98 19.42
CA ARG A 85 5.17 7.40 20.75
C ARG A 85 6.69 7.55 20.78
N ALA A 86 7.41 6.60 20.21
CA ALA A 86 8.87 6.61 20.16
C ALA A 86 9.44 7.77 19.32
N ALA A 87 8.68 8.26 18.32
CA ALA A 87 9.05 9.43 17.51
C ALA A 87 9.23 10.72 18.32
N GLY A 88 8.68 10.78 19.55
CA GLY A 88 8.70 11.97 20.39
C GLY A 88 7.83 13.10 19.84
N GLY A 89 7.59 14.10 20.68
CA GLY A 89 6.59 15.13 20.39
C GLY A 89 5.15 14.66 20.61
N THR A 90 4.25 15.61 20.76
CA THR A 90 2.83 15.37 20.89
C THR A 90 2.09 16.57 20.30
N PHE A 91 0.83 16.36 19.96
CA PHE A 91 -0.13 17.44 19.77
C PHE A 91 -1.50 16.92 20.22
N ASN A 92 -2.37 17.82 20.59
CA ASN A 92 -3.71 17.53 21.07
C ASN A 92 -4.77 17.85 20.00
N ARG A 93 -6.02 17.51 20.30
CA ARG A 93 -7.16 17.72 19.38
C ARG A 93 -7.41 19.18 19.02
N PHE A 94 -7.06 20.12 19.89
CA PHE A 94 -7.22 21.56 19.66
C PHE A 94 -6.13 22.10 18.74
N GLU A 95 -4.87 21.68 18.92
CA GLU A 95 -3.77 22.02 18.00
C GLU A 95 -4.05 21.50 16.59
N TRP A 96 -4.58 20.27 16.46
CA TRP A 96 -5.02 19.75 15.18
C TRP A 96 -6.20 20.53 14.57
N ALA A 97 -7.17 20.93 15.41
CA ALA A 97 -8.29 21.73 14.93
C ALA A 97 -7.84 23.11 14.43
N ALA A 98 -6.97 23.79 15.19
CA ALA A 98 -6.38 25.07 14.83
C ALA A 98 -5.54 24.98 13.55
N LEU A 99 -4.77 23.89 13.37
CA LEU A 99 -4.01 23.67 12.14
C LEU A 99 -4.91 23.52 10.91
N LYS A 100 -6.04 22.81 11.04
CA LYS A 100 -7.02 22.72 9.95
C LYS A 100 -7.67 24.07 9.67
N GLU A 101 -7.99 24.84 10.71
CA GLU A 101 -8.57 26.18 10.58
C GLU A 101 -7.60 27.14 9.86
N LYS A 102 -6.33 27.16 10.26
CA LYS A 102 -5.26 27.93 9.61
C LYS A 102 -5.19 27.68 8.10
N TYR A 103 -5.52 26.47 7.68
CA TYR A 103 -5.53 26.05 6.29
C TYR A 103 -6.94 25.84 5.73
N ASN A 104 -7.96 26.54 6.25
CA ASN A 104 -9.33 26.57 5.72
C ASN A 104 -9.97 25.18 5.48
N HIS A 105 -9.57 24.17 6.25
CA HIS A 105 -9.99 22.77 6.11
C HIS A 105 -9.79 22.17 4.70
N ILE A 106 -8.78 22.63 3.95
CA ILE A 106 -8.42 22.07 2.64
C ILE A 106 -7.17 21.18 2.72
N CYS A 107 -7.05 20.27 1.75
CA CYS A 107 -5.84 19.46 1.58
C CYS A 107 -4.72 20.32 0.99
N LEU A 108 -3.56 20.41 1.64
CA LEU A 108 -2.46 21.27 1.15
C LEU A 108 -1.80 20.81 -0.16
N LYS A 109 -1.99 19.55 -0.56
CA LYS A 109 -1.46 19.04 -1.83
C LYS A 109 -2.40 19.29 -3.02
N CYS A 110 -3.68 18.91 -2.89
CA CYS A 110 -4.63 18.99 -4.01
C CYS A 110 -5.58 20.20 -3.92
N LEU A 111 -5.52 20.96 -2.84
CA LEU A 111 -6.28 22.19 -2.61
C LEU A 111 -7.81 22.00 -2.62
N GLU A 112 -8.28 20.78 -2.38
CA GLU A 112 -9.71 20.44 -2.31
C GLU A 112 -10.16 20.26 -0.85
N THR A 113 -11.42 20.63 -0.57
CA THR A 113 -12.10 20.39 0.71
C THR A 113 -12.48 18.91 0.84
N LYS A 114 -11.76 18.18 1.69
CA LYS A 114 -11.92 16.73 1.92
C LYS A 114 -11.72 16.38 3.38
N PRO A 115 -12.14 15.19 3.84
CA PRO A 115 -11.73 14.68 5.15
C PRO A 115 -10.20 14.64 5.26
N LEU A 116 -9.67 15.44 6.20
CA LEU A 116 -8.24 15.61 6.40
C LEU A 116 -7.67 14.57 7.35
N THR A 117 -6.45 14.14 7.03
CA THR A 117 -5.64 13.22 7.80
C THR A 117 -4.36 13.92 8.26
N ILE A 118 -3.77 13.41 9.33
CA ILE A 118 -2.46 13.84 9.81
C ILE A 118 -1.40 13.22 8.89
N ASP A 119 -0.78 14.03 8.04
CA ASP A 119 0.45 13.70 7.32
C ASP A 119 1.65 14.28 8.07
N HIS A 120 2.76 13.53 8.08
CA HIS A 120 4.02 13.97 8.69
C HIS A 120 4.96 14.49 7.61
N VAL A 121 5.38 15.76 7.68
CA VAL A 121 6.30 16.38 6.69
C VAL A 121 7.57 15.55 6.54
N ILE A 122 8.25 15.29 7.66
CA ILE A 122 9.25 14.22 7.78
C ILE A 122 8.52 12.98 8.32
N PRO A 123 8.39 11.88 7.56
CA PRO A 123 7.75 10.67 8.04
C PRO A 123 8.41 10.12 9.31
N ILE A 124 7.60 9.53 10.20
CA ILE A 124 8.09 8.91 11.44
C ILE A 124 9.11 7.80 11.16
N ASP A 125 8.90 7.03 10.09
CA ASP A 125 9.85 5.97 9.69
C ASP A 125 11.21 6.53 9.22
N LEU A 126 11.31 7.84 8.98
CA LEU A 126 12.55 8.56 8.66
C LEU A 126 13.02 9.47 9.81
N GLY A 127 12.52 9.26 11.03
CA GLY A 127 12.94 10.01 12.22
C GLY A 127 12.16 11.29 12.49
N GLY A 128 11.09 11.58 11.75
CA GLY A 128 10.24 12.73 12.03
C GLY A 128 9.43 12.60 13.32
N ARG A 129 9.25 13.71 14.04
CA ARG A 129 8.52 13.78 15.32
C ARG A 129 7.00 13.74 15.12
N HIS A 130 6.27 13.27 16.13
CA HIS A 130 4.82 13.31 16.18
C HIS A 130 4.28 14.60 16.83
N SER A 131 4.71 15.76 16.33
CA SER A 131 4.37 17.09 16.88
C SER A 131 3.69 17.99 15.85
N VAL A 132 3.09 19.10 16.31
CA VAL A 132 2.35 20.04 15.44
C VAL A 132 3.24 20.64 14.34
N GLU A 133 4.52 20.82 14.63
CA GLU A 133 5.48 21.43 13.69
C GLU A 133 5.89 20.51 12.54
N ASN A 134 5.67 19.19 12.71
CA ASN A 134 6.00 18.18 11.70
C ASN A 134 4.75 17.58 11.06
N ILE A 135 3.55 18.12 11.32
CA ILE A 135 2.32 17.64 10.67
C ILE A 135 1.73 18.68 9.73
N GLN A 136 1.01 18.19 8.73
CA GLN A 136 0.28 19.00 7.77
C GLN A 136 -1.04 18.32 7.38
N PRO A 137 -2.10 19.08 7.06
CA PRO A 137 -3.37 18.50 6.64
C PRO A 137 -3.36 18.05 5.19
N LEU A 138 -3.51 16.74 4.98
CA LEU A 138 -3.72 16.14 3.65
C LEU A 138 -4.94 15.22 3.64
N CYS A 139 -5.65 15.15 2.51
CA CYS A 139 -6.66 14.11 2.30
C CYS A 139 -6.03 12.70 2.26
N LEU A 140 -6.84 11.66 2.45
CA LEU A 140 -6.37 10.27 2.51
C LEU A 140 -5.57 9.86 1.25
N GLU A 141 -6.05 10.24 0.06
CA GLU A 141 -5.44 9.90 -1.22
C GLU A 141 -4.08 10.60 -1.40
N CYS A 142 -4.01 11.89 -1.03
CA CYS A 142 -2.78 12.68 -1.11
C CYS A 142 -1.72 12.18 -0.14
N ASN A 143 -2.10 11.92 1.12
CA ASN A 143 -1.22 11.36 2.14
C ASN A 143 -0.71 9.98 1.74
N SER A 144 -1.60 9.09 1.29
CA SER A 144 -1.24 7.76 0.77
C SER A 144 -0.30 7.83 -0.44
N SER A 145 -0.52 8.80 -1.34
CA SER A 145 0.34 9.05 -2.50
C SER A 145 1.72 9.58 -2.12
N LYS A 146 1.85 10.41 -1.08
CA LYS A 146 3.14 10.91 -0.57
C LYS A 146 3.96 9.79 0.06
N GLY A 147 3.29 8.90 0.81
CA GLY A 147 3.94 7.74 1.42
C GLY A 147 5.09 8.14 2.36
N VAL A 148 6.30 7.69 2.07
CA VAL A 148 7.51 7.94 2.88
C VAL A 148 8.37 9.10 2.37
N GLN A 149 7.86 9.91 1.44
CA GLN A 149 8.60 11.07 0.95
C GLN A 149 8.59 12.20 2.00
N VAL A 150 9.72 12.91 2.12
CA VAL A 150 9.84 14.15 2.91
C VAL A 150 9.40 15.31 2.03
N ILE A 151 8.19 15.79 2.22
CA ILE A 151 7.61 16.89 1.43
C ILE A 151 6.80 17.78 2.37
N ASP A 152 7.10 19.07 2.35
CA ASP A 152 6.32 20.10 3.03
C ASP A 152 5.43 20.82 2.00
N TYR A 153 4.11 20.74 2.18
CA TYR A 153 3.12 21.44 1.34
C TYR A 153 2.61 22.72 2.03
N ARG A 154 3.15 23.08 3.19
CA ARG A 154 2.80 24.33 3.87
C ARG A 154 3.46 25.51 3.14
N PRO A 155 2.87 26.71 3.19
CA PRO A 155 3.48 27.90 2.64
C PRO A 155 4.77 28.27 3.39
N ASP A 156 5.66 28.99 2.71
CA ASP A 156 6.87 29.53 3.33
C ASP A 156 6.51 30.42 4.52
N GLY A 157 7.30 30.32 5.60
CA GLY A 157 7.05 31.10 6.81
C GLY A 157 5.83 30.66 7.62
N TRP A 158 5.34 29.41 7.45
CA TRP A 158 4.16 28.90 8.19
C TRP A 158 4.23 29.02 9.72
N TYR A 159 5.43 29.27 10.28
CA TYR A 159 5.72 29.46 11.69
C TYR A 159 5.67 30.92 12.18
N LEU A 160 5.45 31.90 11.29
CA LEU A 160 5.50 33.34 11.59
C LEU A 160 4.16 33.98 11.97
N GLU A 161 3.11 33.17 12.12
CA GLU A 161 1.74 33.59 12.49
C GLU A 161 1.15 32.66 13.55
#